data_AF-A0A964ZRI1-F1
#
_entry.id   AF-A0A964ZRI1-F1
#
_cell.length_a   1.000
_cell.length_b   1.000
_cell.length_c   1.000
_cell.angle_alpha   90.00
_cell.angle_beta   90.00
_cell.angle_gamma   90.00
#
_symmetry.space_group_name_H-M   'P 1'
#
loop_
_entity.id
_entity.type
_entity.pdbx_description
1 polymer ?
#
loop_
_entity_poly.entity_id
_entity_poly.type
_entity_poly.pdbx_seq_one_letter_code
_entity_poly.pdbx_strand_id
1 'polypeptide(L)' 'MSEIKIPENLKPSDPRFGCGPSKIRPAALQVLAGPGAKILGTSHRQKEVKNVVSRVRSGL' A
#
# COMPACT_ATOMS: atom_id res chain seq x y z
N MET A 1 -33.71 -3.64 17.65
CA MET A 1 -33.65 -3.69 16.17
C MET A 1 -33.07 -5.03 15.77
N SER A 2 -33.70 -5.73 14.83
CA SER A 2 -33.22 -7.00 14.29
C SER A 2 -31.93 -6.78 13.48
N GLU A 3 -30.90 -7.57 13.75
CA GLU A 3 -29.61 -7.50 13.07
C GLU A 3 -29.72 -8.16 11.68
N ILE A 4 -29.41 -7.41 10.60
CA ILE A 4 -29.32 -7.96 9.25
C ILE A 4 -27.89 -8.49 9.06
N LYS A 5 -27.75 -9.81 8.89
CA LYS A 5 -26.44 -10.47 8.66
C LYS A 5 -26.25 -10.80 7.19
N ILE A 6 -25.13 -10.33 6.63
CA ILE A 6 -24.70 -10.69 5.28
C ILE A 6 -24.09 -12.12 5.33
N PRO A 7 -24.55 -13.07 4.51
CA PRO A 7 -23.93 -14.40 4.41
C PRO A 7 -22.42 -14.32 4.13
N GLU A 8 -21.61 -15.14 4.82
CA GLU A 8 -20.15 -15.07 4.74
C GLU A 8 -19.60 -15.24 3.31
N ASN A 9 -20.23 -16.12 2.53
CA ASN A 9 -19.84 -16.38 1.14
C ASN A 9 -20.12 -15.20 0.19
N LEU A 10 -20.89 -14.19 0.63
CA LEU A 10 -21.18 -12.98 -0.13
C LEU A 10 -20.31 -11.80 0.30
N LYS A 11 -19.52 -11.93 1.38
CA LYS A 11 -18.63 -10.86 1.83
C LYS A 11 -17.45 -10.73 0.87
N PRO A 12 -16.99 -9.50 0.59
CA PRO A 12 -15.76 -9.31 -0.15
C PRO A 12 -14.58 -9.83 0.66
N SER A 13 -13.52 -10.27 -0.02
CA SER A 13 -12.28 -10.69 0.63
C SER A 13 -11.60 -9.56 1.41
N ASP A 14 -11.91 -8.29 1.07
CA ASP A 14 -11.41 -7.11 1.76
C ASP A 14 -12.46 -5.98 1.71
N PRO A 15 -12.94 -5.49 2.86
CA PRO A 15 -14.03 -4.51 2.91
C PRO A 15 -13.56 -3.03 2.81
N ARG A 16 -12.29 -2.76 2.50
CA ARG A 16 -11.73 -1.39 2.53
C ARG A 16 -12.02 -0.59 1.25
N PHE A 17 -13.25 -0.08 1.11
CA PHE A 17 -13.72 0.70 -0.05
C PHE A 17 -13.64 2.24 0.10
N GLY A 18 -12.90 2.76 1.08
CA GLY A 18 -12.81 4.22 1.32
C GLY A 18 -12.20 5.00 0.14
N CYS A 19 -12.63 6.24 -0.05
CA CYS A 19 -12.11 7.15 -1.10
C CYS A 19 -10.78 7.84 -0.75
N GLY A 20 -10.15 7.46 0.37
CA GLY A 20 -8.91 8.07 0.86
C GLY A 20 -8.93 8.26 2.38
N PRO A 21 -8.13 7.50 3.15
CA PRO A 21 -7.29 6.37 2.73
C PRO A 21 -8.11 5.18 2.19
N SER A 22 -7.50 4.40 1.30
CA SER A 22 -8.11 3.23 0.66
C SER A 22 -7.23 1.99 0.82
N LYS A 23 -7.72 0.82 0.35
CA LYS A 23 -6.98 -0.44 0.41
C LYS A 23 -5.60 -0.35 -0.26
N ILE A 24 -4.54 -0.63 0.50
CA ILE A 24 -3.22 -0.94 -0.04
C ILE A 24 -3.11 -2.46 -0.26
N ARG A 25 -2.66 -2.88 -1.45
CA ARG A 25 -2.46 -4.31 -1.78
C ARG A 25 -1.38 -4.92 -0.88
N PRO A 26 -1.57 -6.13 -0.32
CA PRO A 26 -0.56 -6.79 0.53
C PRO A 26 0.81 -6.94 -0.14
N ALA A 27 0.86 -7.26 -1.43
CA ALA A 27 2.11 -7.37 -2.20
C ALA A 27 2.92 -6.06 -2.22
N ALA A 28 2.26 -4.89 -2.23
CA ALA A 28 2.97 -3.61 -2.18
C ALA A 28 3.66 -3.40 -0.83
N LEU A 29 3.01 -3.81 0.27
CA LEU A 29 3.59 -3.77 1.61
C LEU A 29 4.76 -4.76 1.74
N GLN A 30 4.65 -5.95 1.15
CA GLN A 30 5.74 -6.93 1.12
C GLN A 30 6.97 -6.41 0.38
N VAL A 31 6.79 -5.73 -0.76
CA VAL A 31 7.91 -5.10 -1.49
C VAL A 31 8.57 -4.00 -0.65
N LEU A 32 7.77 -3.21 0.07
CA LEU A 32 8.27 -2.17 0.96
C LEU A 32 9.10 -2.75 2.11
N ALA A 33 8.60 -3.81 2.75
CA ALA A 33 9.26 -4.48 3.87
C ALA A 33 10.45 -5.35 3.42
N GLY A 34 10.46 -5.84 2.19
CA GLY A 34 11.54 -6.63 1.60
C GLY A 34 12.58 -5.75 0.89
N PRO A 35 12.67 -5.77 -0.46
CA PRO A 35 13.68 -5.00 -1.19
C PRO A 35 13.68 -3.50 -0.88
N GLY A 36 12.50 -2.92 -0.61
CA GLY A 36 12.33 -1.51 -0.28
C GLY A 36 12.93 -1.12 1.07
N ALA A 37 13.20 -2.06 1.98
CA ALA A 37 13.75 -1.75 3.30
C ALA A 37 15.13 -1.08 3.22
N LYS A 38 15.90 -1.35 2.15
CA LYS A 38 17.26 -0.81 1.96
C LYS A 38 17.34 0.72 1.91
N ILE A 39 16.27 1.39 1.52
CA ILE A 39 16.21 2.86 1.42
C ILE A 39 15.55 3.51 2.64
N LEU A 40 14.84 2.74 3.46
CA LEU A 40 14.16 3.24 4.66
C LEU A 40 15.19 3.70 5.70
N GLY A 41 14.98 4.87 6.29
CA GLY A 41 15.91 5.46 7.27
C GLY A 41 17.22 6.01 6.68
N THR A 42 17.39 5.98 5.35
CA THR A 42 18.54 6.59 4.67
C THR A 42 18.30 8.07 4.35
N SER A 43 19.38 8.82 4.08
CA SER A 43 19.25 10.25 3.77
C SER A 43 18.60 10.47 2.40
N HIS A 44 17.57 11.33 2.37
CA HIS A 44 16.87 11.76 1.15
C HIS A 44 17.77 12.47 0.12
N ARG A 45 18.98 12.88 0.52
CA ARG A 45 19.95 13.53 -0.39
C ARG A 45 20.80 12.52 -1.17
N GLN A 46 20.78 11.26 -0.77
CA GLN A 46 21.55 10.18 -1.40
C GLN A 46 20.90 9.73 -2.72
N LYS A 47 21.74 9.15 -3.59
CA LYS A 47 21.36 8.73 -4.94
C LYS A 47 20.15 7.79 -4.94
N GLU A 48 20.13 6.82 -4.04
CA GLU A 48 19.07 5.80 -3.99
C GLU A 48 17.68 6.40 -3.75
N VAL A 49 17.53 7.33 -2.80
CA VAL A 49 16.24 7.98 -2.53
C VAL A 49 15.86 8.94 -3.67
N LYS A 50 16.83 9.65 -4.26
CA LYS A 50 16.60 10.49 -5.45
C LYS A 50 16.09 9.67 -6.65
N ASN A 51 16.59 8.45 -6.83
CA ASN A 51 16.10 7.55 -7.89
C ASN A 51 14.63 7.18 -7.69
N VAL A 52 14.19 6.96 -6.44
CA VAL A 52 12.77 6.70 -6.12
C VAL A 52 11.91 7.91 -6.51
N VAL A 53 12.31 9.13 -6.13
CA VAL A 53 11.60 10.36 -6.50
C VAL A 53 11.56 10.53 -8.03
N SER A 54 12.67 10.27 -8.72
CA SER A 54 12.72 10.31 -10.19
C SER A 54 11.71 9.35 -10.82
N ARG A 55 11.59 8.13 -10.29
CA ARG A 55 10.63 7.14 -10.77
C ARG A 55 9.19 7.62 -10.61
N VAL A 56 8.83 8.11 -9.42
CA VAL A 56 7.48 8.65 -9.15
C VAL A 56 7.15 9.78 -10.12
N ARG A 57 8.09 10.72 -10.33
CA ARG A 57 7.91 11.83 -11.27
C ARG A 57 7.76 11.38 -12.73
N SER A 58 8.33 10.24 -13.10
CA SER A 58 8.15 9.61 -14.41
C SER A 58 6.89 8.75 -14.53
N GLY A 59 6.06 8.66 -13.49
CA GLY A 59 4.76 7.96 -13.52
C GLY A 59 4.78 6.52 -12.99
N LEU A 60 5.57 6.25 -11.95
CA LEU A 60 5.82 4.89 -11.41
C LEU A 60 5.43 4.71 -9.94
#